data_AF-A0A091GYM8-F1
#
_entry.id   AF-A0A091GYM8-F1
#
_cell.length_a   1.000
_cell.length_b   1.000
_cell.length_c   1.000
_cell.angle_alpha   90.00
_cell.angle_beta   90.00
_cell.angle_gamma   90.00
#
_symmetry.space_group_name_H-M   'P 1'
#
loop_
_entity.id
_entity.type
_entity.pdbx_description
1 polymer ?
#
loop_
_entity_poly.entity_id
_entity_poly.type
_entity_poly.pdbx_seq_one_letter_code
_entity_poly.pdbx_strand_id
1 'polypeptide(L)'
;MNWGVFEGLLSGVNKYSTAFGRIWLSLVFIFRLLVYVVAAERRVWSDDHKDFDCNTRQPGCTNVCFDHFFPVSPTRLWALQLILVTCPSLLVVMHVAYREAKEQRRRAAGKDNCHCSYSHPGKKRGGLWWTYLLSLVFKAGVDVVFLYIFYRFYRNYTLPRRVKCELPPCPNVVDCFISRPTEKTIFTLFMVVTTCICIMLSLIEAAYLIGKR
;
A
#
# COMPACT_ATOMS: atom_id res chain seq x y z
N MET A 1 13.50 -14.96 3.38
CA MET A 1 12.03 -14.90 3.22
C MET A 1 11.60 -15.96 2.22
N ASN A 2 10.56 -16.75 2.52
CA ASN A 2 10.04 -17.79 1.61
C ASN A 2 9.27 -17.15 0.45
N TRP A 3 9.94 -16.97 -0.70
CA TRP A 3 9.37 -16.40 -1.92
C TRP A 3 8.21 -17.24 -2.51
N GLY A 4 8.15 -18.53 -2.22
CA GLY A 4 7.10 -19.42 -2.71
C GLY A 4 5.68 -19.08 -2.23
N VAL A 5 5.53 -18.48 -1.05
CA VAL A 5 4.20 -18.01 -0.56
C VAL A 5 3.74 -16.79 -1.36
N PHE A 6 4.67 -15.90 -1.69
CA PHE A 6 4.39 -14.71 -2.49
C PHE A 6 4.04 -15.08 -3.94
N GLU A 7 4.75 -16.04 -4.51
CA GLU A 7 4.48 -16.58 -5.85
C GLU A 7 3.11 -17.27 -5.93
N GLY A 8 2.75 -18.07 -4.92
CA GLY A 8 1.43 -18.71 -4.84
C GLY A 8 0.29 -17.69 -4.73
N LEU A 9 0.47 -16.63 -3.94
CA LEU A 9 -0.50 -15.53 -3.85
C LEU A 9 -0.62 -14.78 -5.18
N LEU A 10 0.50 -14.43 -5.82
CA LEU A 10 0.52 -13.72 -7.10
C LEU A 10 -0.14 -14.52 -8.22
N SER A 11 0.14 -15.82 -8.32
CA SER A 11 -0.47 -16.71 -9.32
C SER A 11 -1.99 -16.77 -9.16
N GLY A 12 -2.47 -16.89 -7.91
CA GLY A 12 -3.89 -16.87 -7.59
C GLY A 12 -4.56 -15.55 -8.00
N VAL A 13 -3.94 -14.40 -7.71
CA VAL A 13 -4.53 -13.10 -8.06
C VAL A 13 -4.51 -12.87 -9.59
N ASN A 14 -3.48 -13.34 -10.28
CA ASN A 14 -3.33 -13.20 -11.73
C ASN A 14 -4.41 -13.98 -12.52
N LYS A 15 -4.87 -15.12 -12.01
CA LYS A 15 -5.86 -15.99 -12.67
C LYS A 15 -7.27 -15.38 -12.73
N TYR A 16 -7.64 -14.56 -11.76
CA TYR A 16 -9.01 -14.04 -11.60
C TYR A 16 -9.15 -12.53 -11.83
N SER A 17 -8.03 -11.82 -12.08
CA SER A 17 -8.02 -10.38 -12.33
C SER A 17 -8.31 -10.06 -13.80
N THR A 18 -8.90 -8.90 -14.07
CA THR A 18 -9.09 -8.41 -15.45
C THR A 18 -7.73 -8.18 -16.12
N ALA A 19 -7.68 -8.05 -17.45
CA ALA A 19 -6.42 -7.74 -18.14
C ALA A 19 -5.73 -6.49 -17.56
N PHE A 20 -6.51 -5.48 -17.14
CA PHE A 20 -6.02 -4.28 -16.46
C PHE A 20 -5.54 -4.55 -15.04
N GLY A 21 -6.29 -5.33 -14.26
CA GLY A 21 -5.90 -5.69 -12.89
C GLY A 21 -4.66 -6.58 -12.82
N ARG A 22 -4.38 -7.40 -13.85
CA ARG A 22 -3.12 -8.18 -13.97
C ARG A 22 -1.90 -7.27 -14.14
N ILE A 23 -2.01 -6.24 -14.99
CA ILE A 23 -0.98 -5.23 -15.17
C ILE A 23 -0.79 -4.42 -13.87
N TRP A 24 -1.87 -4.05 -13.19
CA TRP A 24 -1.83 -3.34 -11.91
C TRP A 24 -1.09 -4.12 -10.81
N LEU A 25 -1.39 -5.41 -10.65
CA LEU A 25 -0.72 -6.29 -9.67
C LEU A 25 0.75 -6.51 -9.99
N SER A 26 1.07 -6.80 -11.26
CA SER A 26 2.43 -7.15 -11.63
C SER A 26 3.36 -5.93 -11.62
N LEU A 27 2.88 -4.78 -12.09
CA LEU A 27 3.76 -3.62 -12.30
C LEU A 27 3.81 -2.71 -11.09
N VAL A 28 2.68 -2.43 -10.42
CA VAL A 28 2.67 -1.45 -9.33
C VAL A 28 2.82 -2.11 -7.96
N PHE A 29 2.15 -3.23 -7.71
CA PHE A 29 2.25 -3.88 -6.41
C PHE A 29 3.62 -4.56 -6.18
N ILE A 30 4.13 -5.32 -7.17
CA ILE A 30 5.46 -5.96 -7.04
C ILE A 30 6.57 -4.92 -6.96
N PHE A 31 6.55 -3.91 -7.83
CA PHE A 31 7.59 -2.87 -7.82
C PHE A 31 7.58 -2.06 -6.54
N ARG A 32 6.40 -1.74 -6.01
CA ARG A 32 6.25 -1.02 -4.74
C ARG A 32 6.67 -1.86 -3.54
N LEU A 33 6.34 -3.15 -3.53
CA LEU A 33 6.82 -4.08 -2.51
C LEU A 33 8.33 -4.27 -2.59
N LEU A 34 8.90 -4.38 -3.79
CA LEU A 34 10.34 -4.48 -4.02
C LEU A 34 11.06 -3.21 -3.53
N VAL A 35 10.58 -2.02 -3.87
CA VAL A 35 11.18 -0.78 -3.38
C VAL A 35 11.05 -0.62 -1.88
N TYR A 36 9.91 -1.02 -1.29
CA TYR A 36 9.76 -1.07 0.16
C TYR A 36 10.78 -2.03 0.81
N VAL A 37 10.95 -3.23 0.24
CA VAL A 37 11.92 -4.22 0.72
C VAL A 37 13.34 -3.67 0.59
N VAL A 38 13.72 -3.10 -0.55
CA VAL A 38 15.04 -2.49 -0.74
C VAL A 38 15.29 -1.35 0.24
N ALA A 39 14.29 -0.50 0.47
CA ALA A 39 14.37 0.59 1.44
C ALA A 39 14.53 0.07 2.88
N ALA A 40 13.82 -1.02 3.23
CA ALA A 40 13.91 -1.68 4.52
C ALA A 40 15.24 -2.41 4.71
N GLU A 41 15.70 -3.17 3.70
CA GLU A 41 16.96 -3.93 3.70
C GLU A 41 18.18 -3.01 3.73
N ARG A 42 18.18 -1.93 2.94
CA ARG A 42 19.24 -0.90 2.98
C ARG A 42 19.23 -0.07 4.25
N ARG A 43 18.30 -0.33 5.17
CA ARG A 43 18.20 0.37 6.47
C ARG A 43 18.15 1.89 6.31
N VAL A 44 17.58 2.39 5.21
CA VAL A 44 17.57 3.84 4.87
C VAL A 44 16.95 4.69 5.97
N TRP A 45 16.04 4.11 6.76
CA TRP A 45 15.38 4.73 7.91
C TRP A 45 15.69 4.05 9.27
N SER A 46 16.62 3.07 9.31
CA SER A 46 16.89 2.27 10.52
C SER A 46 17.68 3.03 11.58
N ASP A 47 18.58 3.92 11.14
CA ASP A 47 19.49 4.67 12.01
C ASP A 47 19.10 6.16 12.11
N ASP A 48 17.87 6.50 11.71
CA ASP A 48 17.36 7.87 11.66
C ASP A 48 17.45 8.59 13.00
N HIS A 49 17.21 7.88 14.10
CA HIS A 49 17.33 8.47 15.42
C HIS A 49 18.79 8.70 15.85
N LYS A 50 19.71 7.83 15.41
CA LYS A 50 21.13 7.91 15.79
C LYS A 50 21.88 8.97 14.98
N ASP A 51 21.55 9.08 13.69
CA ASP A 51 22.20 10.03 12.78
C ASP A 51 21.49 11.40 12.76
N PHE A 52 20.46 11.59 13.59
CA PHE A 52 19.82 12.89 13.76
C PHE A 52 20.60 13.70 14.78
N ASP A 53 21.37 14.67 14.30
CA ASP A 53 22.27 15.47 15.12
C ASP A 53 21.74 16.91 15.24
N CYS A 54 21.74 17.44 16.47
CA CYS A 54 21.30 18.80 16.77
C CYS A 54 22.47 19.59 17.33
N ASN A 55 22.64 20.84 16.89
CA ASN A 55 23.70 21.73 17.35
C ASN A 55 23.45 22.24 18.79
N THR A 56 23.54 21.34 19.76
CA THR A 56 23.30 21.60 21.18
C THR A 56 23.98 20.53 22.03
N ARG A 57 24.41 20.91 23.25
CA ARG A 57 24.90 19.97 24.27
C ARG A 57 23.85 19.63 25.32
N GLN A 58 22.63 20.16 25.16
CA GLN A 58 21.55 19.95 26.11
C GLN A 58 21.03 18.51 26.01
N PRO A 59 21.09 17.73 27.11
CA PRO A 59 20.58 16.36 27.11
C PRO A 59 19.07 16.34 26.84
N GLY A 60 18.62 15.39 26.02
CA GLY A 60 17.20 15.20 25.70
C GLY A 60 16.63 16.09 24.60
N CYS A 61 17.31 17.19 24.21
CA CYS A 61 16.84 18.06 23.13
C CYS A 61 16.74 17.33 21.78
N THR A 62 17.76 16.54 21.42
CA THR A 62 17.75 15.72 20.20
C THR A 62 16.56 14.74 20.16
N ASN A 63 16.21 14.14 21.31
CA ASN A 63 15.12 13.17 21.38
C ASN A 63 13.75 13.82 21.15
N VAL A 64 13.47 14.94 21.81
CA VAL A 64 12.19 15.66 21.63
C VAL A 64 12.06 16.26 20.23
N CYS A 65 13.15 16.77 19.67
CA CYS A 65 13.15 17.31 18.32
C CYS A 65 12.94 16.20 17.28
N PHE A 66 13.57 15.04 17.46
CA PHE A 66 13.36 13.90 16.58
C PHE A 66 11.89 13.45 16.59
N ASP A 67 11.29 13.28 17.78
CA ASP A 67 9.90 12.84 17.92
C ASP A 67 8.91 13.86 17.33
N HIS A 68 9.19 15.17 17.49
CA HIS A 68 8.36 16.23 16.93
C HIS A 68 8.36 16.27 15.40
N PHE A 69 9.53 16.12 14.77
CA PHE A 69 9.67 16.17 13.31
C PHE A 69 9.35 14.82 12.62
N PHE A 70 9.51 13.71 13.34
CA PHE A 70 9.27 12.36 12.84
C PHE A 70 8.32 11.56 13.75
N PRO A 71 7.06 12.02 13.93
CA PRO A 71 6.12 11.35 14.84
C PRO A 71 5.81 9.90 14.42
N VAL A 72 5.82 9.64 13.10
CA VAL A 72 5.71 8.28 12.54
C VAL A 72 6.68 8.16 11.37
N SER A 73 7.55 7.15 11.38
CA SER A 73 8.52 6.97 10.31
C SER A 73 7.84 6.75 8.95
N PRO A 74 8.37 7.31 7.84
CA PRO A 74 7.79 7.12 6.51
C PRO A 74 7.66 5.64 6.14
N THR A 75 8.65 4.83 6.50
CA THR A 75 8.65 3.38 6.27
C THR A 75 7.47 2.67 6.91
N ARG A 76 7.11 3.03 8.16
CA ARG A 76 5.97 2.43 8.86
C ARG A 76 4.64 2.80 8.21
N LEU A 77 4.49 4.06 7.80
CA LEU A 77 3.29 4.51 7.08
C LEU A 77 3.14 3.78 5.74
N TRP A 78 4.22 3.63 4.96
CA TRP A 78 4.20 2.88 3.71
C TRP A 78 3.92 1.37 3.92
N ALA A 79 4.44 0.78 5.00
CA ALA A 79 4.16 -0.61 5.36
C ALA A 79 2.67 -0.82 5.66
N LEU A 80 2.09 0.03 6.50
CA LEU A 80 0.66 -0.02 6.84
C LEU A 80 -0.22 0.17 5.61
N GLN A 81 0.16 1.09 4.72
CA GLN A 81 -0.56 1.28 3.46
C GLN A 81 -0.53 0.03 2.58
N LEU A 82 0.64 -0.59 2.40
CA LEU A 82 0.77 -1.82 1.61
C LEU A 82 -0.07 -2.97 2.19
N ILE A 83 -0.08 -3.11 3.52
CA ILE A 83 -0.92 -4.12 4.20
C ILE A 83 -2.40 -3.85 3.93
N LEU A 84 -2.86 -2.62 4.14
CA LEU A 84 -4.28 -2.27 3.97
C LEU A 84 -4.76 -2.34 2.51
N VAL A 85 -3.89 -2.09 1.53
CA VAL A 85 -4.21 -2.22 0.09
C VAL A 85 -4.19 -3.69 -0.36
N THR A 86 -3.37 -4.54 0.26
CA THR A 86 -3.30 -5.97 -0.06
C THR A 86 -4.47 -6.77 0.49
N CYS A 87 -4.92 -6.46 1.71
CA CYS A 87 -6.02 -7.17 2.36
C CYS A 87 -7.27 -7.31 1.45
N PRO A 88 -7.82 -6.26 0.82
CA PRO A 88 -8.96 -6.37 -0.10
C PRO A 88 -8.68 -7.28 -1.31
N SER A 89 -7.46 -7.23 -1.85
CA SER A 89 -7.06 -8.09 -2.97
C SER A 89 -7.13 -9.56 -2.58
N LEU A 90 -6.59 -9.89 -1.40
CA LEU A 90 -6.59 -11.24 -0.87
C LEU A 90 -8.01 -11.72 -0.53
N LEU A 91 -8.85 -10.85 0.03
CA LEU A 91 -10.25 -11.15 0.32
C LEU A 91 -11.04 -11.47 -0.94
N VAL A 92 -10.82 -10.74 -2.04
CA VAL A 92 -11.49 -11.02 -3.32
C VAL A 92 -11.05 -12.38 -3.88
N VAL A 93 -9.75 -12.68 -3.85
CA VAL A 93 -9.22 -13.98 -4.33
C VAL A 93 -9.75 -15.13 -3.47
N MET A 94 -9.74 -14.97 -2.14
CA MET A 94 -10.30 -15.93 -1.20
C MET A 94 -11.80 -16.14 -1.46
N HIS A 95 -12.56 -15.07 -1.70
CA HIS A 95 -13.99 -15.16 -1.99
C HIS A 95 -14.25 -15.91 -3.31
N VAL A 96 -13.46 -15.67 -4.35
CA VAL A 96 -13.55 -16.42 -5.62
C VAL A 96 -13.23 -17.90 -5.38
N ALA A 97 -12.09 -18.20 -4.74
CA ALA A 97 -11.68 -19.57 -4.44
C ALA A 97 -12.72 -20.32 -3.59
N TYR A 98 -13.30 -19.66 -2.59
CA TYR A 98 -14.37 -20.22 -1.76
C TYR A 98 -15.62 -20.54 -2.57
N ARG A 99 -16.04 -19.66 -3.49
CA ARG A 99 -17.21 -19.92 -4.35
C ARG A 99 -16.97 -21.06 -5.31
N GLU A 100 -15.78 -21.13 -5.92
CA GLU A 100 -15.41 -22.24 -6.81
C GLU A 100 -15.39 -23.59 -6.07
N ALA A 101 -14.78 -23.64 -4.89
CA ALA A 101 -14.77 -24.85 -4.06
C ALA A 101 -16.18 -25.29 -3.66
N LYS A 102 -17.08 -24.34 -3.37
CA LYS A 102 -18.49 -24.61 -3.06
C LYS A 102 -19.25 -25.15 -4.27
N GLU A 103 -19.00 -24.62 -5.47
CA GLU A 103 -19.60 -25.11 -6.72
C GLU A 103 -19.11 -26.53 -7.07
N GLN A 104 -17.81 -26.80 -6.90
CA GLN A 104 -17.25 -28.14 -7.10
C GLN A 104 -17.87 -29.17 -6.14
N ARG A 105 -18.03 -28.83 -4.86
CA ARG A 105 -18.71 -29.70 -3.88
C ARG A 105 -20.18 -29.96 -4.24
N ARG A 106 -20.89 -28.98 -4.81
CA ARG A 106 -22.27 -29.15 -5.28
C ARG A 106 -22.37 -30.10 -6.48
N ARG A 107 -21.43 -30.00 -7.43
CA ARG A 107 -21.34 -30.92 -8.59
C ARG A 107 -21.02 -32.35 -8.13
N ALA A 108 -20.09 -32.51 -7.20
CA ALA A 108 -19.75 -33.83 -6.65
C ALA A 108 -20.88 -34.50 -5.85
N ALA A 109 -21.83 -33.71 -5.31
CA ALA A 109 -22.98 -34.21 -4.56
C ALA A 109 -24.16 -34.66 -5.44
N GLY A 110 -24.01 -34.74 -6.76
CA GLY A 110 -24.98 -35.40 -7.66
C GLY A 110 -26.37 -34.74 -7.76
N LYS A 111 -26.52 -33.45 -7.44
CA LYS A 111 -27.77 -32.70 -7.66
C LYS A 111 -27.88 -32.24 -9.12
N ASP A 112 -27.93 -33.18 -10.07
CA ASP A 112 -27.99 -32.88 -11.51
C ASP A 112 -29.42 -32.93 -12.12
N ASN A 113 -30.46 -33.28 -11.34
CA ASN A 113 -31.84 -33.28 -11.83
C ASN A 113 -32.62 -32.00 -11.50
N CYS A 114 -32.04 -30.83 -11.77
CA CYS A 114 -32.86 -29.65 -12.05
C CYS A 114 -32.15 -28.80 -13.09
N HIS A 115 -32.68 -28.86 -14.30
CA HIS A 115 -32.29 -28.07 -15.45
C HIS A 115 -32.69 -26.60 -15.24
N CYS A 116 -32.11 -25.93 -14.24
CA CYS A 116 -32.09 -24.48 -14.18
C CYS A 116 -30.82 -24.00 -14.87
N SER A 117 -31.02 -23.55 -16.09
CA SER A 117 -30.10 -22.73 -16.88
C SER A 117 -29.42 -21.65 -16.04
N TYR A 118 -28.29 -21.97 -15.41
CA TYR A 118 -27.26 -20.97 -15.08
C TYR A 118 -26.34 -20.86 -16.28
N SER A 119 -26.89 -20.24 -17.32
CA SER A 119 -26.18 -19.80 -18.49
C SER A 119 -24.93 -18.99 -18.08
N HIS A 120 -23.76 -19.52 -18.42
CA HIS A 120 -22.43 -18.91 -18.41
C HIS A 120 -21.69 -18.81 -17.05
N PRO A 121 -20.74 -19.72 -16.74
CA PRO A 121 -19.84 -19.62 -15.59
C PRO A 121 -18.78 -18.49 -15.71
N GLY A 122 -18.90 -17.62 -16.73
CA GLY A 122 -17.96 -16.53 -17.00
C GLY A 122 -18.51 -15.12 -16.81
N LYS A 123 -19.78 -14.94 -16.42
CA LYS A 123 -20.36 -13.59 -16.25
C LYS A 123 -20.24 -13.15 -14.79
N LYS A 124 -19.40 -12.14 -14.54
CA LYS A 124 -19.37 -11.31 -13.32
C LYS A 124 -20.73 -10.60 -13.12
N ARG A 125 -21.83 -11.31 -12.87
CA ARG A 125 -23.18 -10.73 -12.73
C ARG A 125 -23.73 -11.08 -11.35
N GLY A 126 -23.90 -10.04 -10.52
CA GLY A 126 -24.37 -10.12 -9.13
C GLY A 126 -23.29 -9.84 -8.08
N GLY A 127 -23.29 -10.58 -6.97
CA GLY A 127 -22.48 -10.30 -5.79
C GLY A 127 -20.96 -10.27 -6.00
N LEU A 128 -20.42 -11.03 -6.96
CA LEU A 128 -18.98 -11.03 -7.25
C LEU A 128 -18.51 -9.70 -7.87
N TRP A 129 -19.36 -9.07 -8.67
CA TRP A 129 -19.08 -7.74 -9.22
C TRP A 129 -19.10 -6.69 -8.12
N TRP A 130 -20.05 -6.78 -7.18
CA TRP A 130 -20.13 -5.86 -6.04
C TRP A 130 -18.93 -5.99 -5.09
N THR A 131 -18.52 -7.21 -4.75
CA THR A 131 -17.30 -7.43 -3.93
C THR A 131 -16.06 -6.87 -4.62
N TYR A 132 -15.98 -7.00 -5.95
CA TYR A 132 -14.85 -6.47 -6.71
C TYR A 132 -14.86 -4.94 -6.74
N LEU A 133 -16.00 -4.33 -7.06
CA LEU A 133 -16.16 -2.87 -7.08
C LEU A 133 -15.87 -2.26 -5.71
N LEU A 134 -16.42 -2.83 -4.64
CA LEU A 134 -16.20 -2.37 -3.27
C LEU A 134 -14.72 -2.51 -2.88
N SER A 135 -14.02 -3.56 -3.34
CA SER A 135 -12.58 -3.69 -3.12
C SER A 135 -11.76 -2.61 -3.83
N LEU A 136 -12.14 -2.22 -5.06
CA LEU A 136 -11.47 -1.16 -5.81
C LEU A 136 -11.65 0.21 -5.15
N VAL A 137 -12.88 0.52 -4.75
CA VAL A 137 -13.20 1.77 -4.03
C VAL A 137 -12.46 1.83 -2.70
N PHE A 138 -12.44 0.73 -1.94
CA PHE A 138 -11.72 0.68 -0.67
C PHE A 138 -10.20 0.87 -0.86
N LYS A 139 -9.59 0.23 -1.87
CA LYS A 139 -8.17 0.44 -2.19
C LYS A 139 -7.85 1.89 -2.53
N ALA A 140 -8.64 2.48 -3.43
CA ALA A 140 -8.47 3.88 -3.81
C ALA A 140 -8.65 4.80 -2.59
N GLY A 141 -9.64 4.54 -1.74
CA GLY A 141 -9.87 5.27 -0.50
C GLY A 141 -8.68 5.19 0.46
N VAL A 142 -8.15 3.98 0.71
CA VAL A 142 -6.96 3.78 1.54
C VAL A 142 -5.77 4.54 0.96
N ASP A 143 -5.46 4.39 -0.33
CA ASP A 143 -4.33 5.08 -0.95
C ASP A 143 -4.46 6.61 -0.88
N VAL A 144 -5.66 7.17 -1.08
CA VAL A 144 -5.93 8.61 -0.95
C VAL A 144 -5.76 9.09 0.49
N VAL A 145 -6.28 8.34 1.47
CA VAL A 145 -6.15 8.68 2.90
C VAL A 145 -4.68 8.68 3.32
N PHE A 146 -3.90 7.66 2.92
CA PHE A 146 -2.48 7.62 3.24
C PHE A 146 -1.70 8.73 2.54
N LEU A 147 -1.97 9.05 1.27
CA LEU A 147 -1.34 10.19 0.60
C LEU A 147 -1.65 11.51 1.32
N TYR A 148 -2.90 11.69 1.76
CA TYR A 148 -3.30 12.88 2.53
C TYR A 148 -2.57 12.97 3.87
N ILE A 149 -2.48 11.85 4.61
CA ILE A 149 -1.72 11.75 5.86
C ILE A 149 -0.24 12.09 5.60
N PHE A 150 0.36 11.53 4.56
CA PHE A 150 1.74 11.81 4.16
C PHE A 150 1.96 13.29 3.83
N TYR A 151 1.05 13.89 3.07
CA TYR A 151 1.11 15.31 2.73
C TYR A 151 1.04 16.20 3.99
N ARG A 152 0.22 15.80 4.98
CA ARG A 152 0.03 16.54 6.23
C ARG A 152 1.24 16.46 7.17
N PHE A 153 1.91 15.31 7.23
CA PHE A 153 3.11 15.11 8.06
C PHE A 153 4.38 15.59 7.36
N TYR A 154 4.55 15.28 6.08
CA TYR A 154 5.74 15.60 5.29
C TYR A 154 5.38 16.66 4.25
N ARG A 155 5.37 17.93 4.68
CA ARG A 155 5.00 19.09 3.86
C ARG A 155 5.82 19.08 2.55
N ASN A 156 5.13 18.96 1.41
CA ASN A 156 5.68 18.86 0.04
C ASN A 156 6.46 17.56 -0.29
N TYR A 157 6.24 16.44 0.41
CA TYR A 157 6.88 15.14 0.12
C TYR A 157 8.42 15.16 0.08
N THR A 158 9.03 16.22 0.62
CA THR A 158 10.48 16.46 0.59
C THR A 158 10.98 16.64 2.01
N LEU A 159 12.12 16.03 2.32
CA LEU A 159 12.77 16.19 3.61
C LEU A 159 13.86 17.26 3.50
N PRO A 160 13.73 18.40 4.22
CA PRO A 160 14.77 19.43 4.20
C PRO A 160 16.05 18.90 4.88
N ARG A 161 17.22 19.43 4.49
CA ARG A 161 18.51 19.01 5.08
C ARG A 161 18.65 19.43 6.56
N ARG A 162 17.97 20.51 6.94
CA ARG A 162 17.99 21.10 8.28
C ARG A 162 16.57 21.44 8.72
N VAL A 163 16.29 21.21 10.00
CA VAL A 163 15.06 21.62 10.68
C VAL A 163 15.40 22.45 11.91
N LYS A 164 14.58 23.44 12.21
CA LYS A 164 14.76 24.34 13.36
C LYS A 164 13.81 23.91 14.46
N CYS A 165 14.35 23.53 15.62
CA CYS A 165 13.59 23.03 16.75
C CYS A 165 13.58 24.03 17.91
N GLU A 166 12.41 24.28 18.49
CA GLU A 166 12.19 25.23 19.60
C GLU A 166 11.51 24.56 20.82
N LEU A 167 11.52 23.23 20.88
CA LEU A 167 10.80 22.48 21.92
C LEU A 167 11.60 22.40 23.24
N PRO A 168 10.94 22.42 24.41
CA PRO A 168 11.61 22.12 25.68
C PRO A 168 12.10 20.65 25.68
N PRO A 169 13.31 20.34 26.18
CA PRO A 169 14.22 21.15 27.01
C PRO A 169 15.28 21.96 26.23
N CYS A 170 15.10 22.23 24.93
CA CYS A 170 16.09 22.98 24.15
C CYS A 170 16.19 24.44 24.63
N PRO A 171 17.42 24.99 24.80
CA PRO A 171 17.61 26.31 25.42
C PRO A 171 17.19 27.48 24.53
N ASN A 172 17.24 27.30 23.20
CA ASN A 172 16.87 28.26 22.16
C ASN A 172 16.49 27.48 20.90
N VAL A 173 16.25 28.20 19.79
CA VAL A 173 16.13 27.59 18.47
C VAL A 173 17.43 26.87 18.11
N VAL A 174 17.39 25.55 17.99
CA VAL A 174 18.54 24.73 17.58
C VAL A 174 18.35 24.23 16.15
N ASP A 175 19.45 24.19 15.40
CA ASP A 175 19.49 23.56 14.08
C ASP A 175 19.76 22.06 14.25
N CYS A 176 18.88 21.23 13.70
CA CYS A 176 19.05 19.78 13.63
C CYS A 176 19.18 19.31 12.17
N PHE A 177 20.06 18.34 11.95
CA PHE A 177 20.43 17.84 10.63
C PHE A 177 19.87 16.44 10.42
N ILE A 178 19.24 16.24 9.27
CA ILE A 178 18.64 14.96 8.90
C ILE A 178 19.63 14.16 8.06
N SER A 179 19.88 12.91 8.43
CA SER A 179 20.72 11.99 7.66
C SER A 179 20.09 11.61 6.33
N ARG A 180 20.91 11.61 5.26
CA ARG A 180 20.56 11.17 3.89
C ARG A 180 19.23 11.73 3.34
N PRO A 181 19.02 13.06 3.40
CA PRO A 181 17.73 13.66 3.06
C PRO A 181 17.38 13.51 1.57
N THR A 182 18.39 13.49 0.69
CA THR A 182 18.22 13.29 -0.75
C THR A 182 17.77 11.87 -1.09
N GLU A 183 18.43 10.86 -0.51
CA GLU A 183 18.07 9.44 -0.69
C GLU A 183 16.63 9.19 -0.21
N LYS A 184 16.29 9.64 1.00
CA LYS A 184 14.95 9.52 1.57
C LYS A 184 13.88 10.22 0.72
N THR A 185 14.20 11.40 0.19
CA THR A 185 13.29 12.15 -0.68
C THR A 185 13.05 11.41 -2.00
N ILE A 186 14.09 10.83 -2.63
CA ILE A 186 13.95 10.06 -3.88
C ILE A 186 13.03 8.86 -3.66
N PHE A 187 13.27 8.08 -2.60
CA PHE A 187 12.42 6.93 -2.26
C PHE A 187 10.98 7.34 -1.97
N THR A 188 10.79 8.43 -1.23
CA THR A 188 9.44 8.95 -0.90
C THR A 188 8.71 9.40 -2.16
N LEU A 189 9.37 10.16 -3.04
CA LEU A 189 8.79 10.63 -4.29
C LEU A 189 8.37 9.47 -5.20
N PHE A 190 9.23 8.46 -5.32
CA PHE A 190 8.91 7.25 -6.07
C PHE A 190 7.68 6.51 -5.50
N MET A 191 7.59 6.36 -4.17
CA MET A 191 6.44 5.73 -3.52
C MET A 191 5.15 6.56 -3.70
N VAL A 192 5.24 7.89 -3.68
CA VAL A 192 4.12 8.79 -3.95
C VAL A 192 3.66 8.67 -5.41
N VAL A 193 4.57 8.75 -6.38
CA VAL A 193 4.25 8.66 -7.82
C VAL A 193 3.59 7.32 -8.13
N THR A 194 4.14 6.22 -7.65
CA THR A 194 3.55 4.88 -7.84
C THR A 194 2.18 4.75 -7.17
N THR A 195 1.96 5.38 -6.01
CA THR A 195 0.63 5.44 -5.36
C THR A 195 -0.38 6.23 -6.17
N CYS A 196 0.01 7.38 -6.74
CA CYS A 196 -0.87 8.16 -7.61
C CYS A 196 -1.27 7.37 -8.86
N ILE A 197 -0.32 6.64 -9.47
CA ILE A 197 -0.60 5.74 -10.60
C ILE A 197 -1.56 4.61 -10.16
N CYS A 198 -1.36 4.01 -8.98
CA CYS A 198 -2.27 3.01 -8.40
C CYS A 198 -3.70 3.53 -8.28
N ILE A 199 -3.89 4.74 -7.77
CA ILE A 199 -5.20 5.38 -7.62
C ILE A 199 -5.85 5.57 -8.99
N MET A 200 -5.13 6.17 -9.93
CA MET A 200 -5.64 6.43 -11.28
C MET A 200 -6.07 5.13 -11.98
N LEU A 201 -5.25 4.08 -11.92
CA LEU A 201 -5.60 2.78 -12.48
C LEU A 201 -6.81 2.15 -11.79
N SER A 202 -6.91 2.25 -10.46
CA SER A 202 -8.05 1.73 -9.70
C SER A 202 -9.36 2.45 -10.06
N LEU A 203 -9.29 3.76 -10.28
CA LEU A 203 -10.44 4.57 -10.72
C LEU A 203 -10.83 4.26 -12.16
N ILE A 204 -9.86 4.11 -13.08
CA ILE A 204 -10.12 3.71 -14.47
C ILE A 204 -10.79 2.34 -14.50
N GLU A 205 -10.32 1.37 -13.71
CA GLU A 205 -10.92 0.04 -13.67
C GLU A 205 -12.34 0.08 -13.07
N ALA A 206 -12.55 0.86 -12.01
CA ALA A 206 -13.89 1.07 -11.45
C ALA A 206 -14.84 1.71 -12.49
N ALA A 207 -14.38 2.75 -13.19
CA ALA A 207 -15.16 3.42 -14.24
C ALA A 207 -15.47 2.49 -15.42
N TYR A 208 -14.51 1.68 -15.87
CA TYR A 208 -14.72 0.67 -16.91
C TYR A 208 -15.78 -0.36 -16.50
N LEU A 209 -15.74 -0.82 -15.25
CA LEU A 209 -16.71 -1.79 -14.74
C LEU A 209 -18.12 -1.22 -14.58
N ILE A 210 -18.23 0.08 -14.28
CA ILE A 210 -19.50 0.80 -14.20
C ILE A 210 -20.05 1.06 -15.61
N GLY A 211 -19.21 1.53 -16.54
CA GLY A 211 -19.63 1.87 -17.91
C GLY A 211 -19.94 0.68 -18.81
N LYS A 212 -19.45 -0.53 -18.48
CA LYS A 212 -19.80 -1.78 -19.18
C LYS A 212 -21.13 -2.39 -18.69
N ARG A 213 -21.74 -1.83 -17.65
CA ARG A 213 -23.02 -2.31 -17.10
C ARG A 213 -24.18 -1.94 -18.02
#